data_AF-A0A1G1Q5W2-F1
#
_entry.id   AF-A0A1G1Q5W2-F1
#
_cell.length_a   1.000
_cell.length_b   1.000
_cell.length_c   1.000
_cell.angle_alpha   90.00
_cell.angle_beta   90.00
_cell.angle_gamma   90.00
#
_symmetry.space_group_name_H-M   'P 1'
#
loop_
_entity.id
_entity.type
_entity.pdbx_description
1 polymer ?
#
loop_
_entity_poly.entity_id
_entity_poly.type
_entity_poly.pdbx_seq_one_letter_code
_entity_poly.pdbx_strand_id
1 'polypeptide(L)' 'MCVWGLLEFFDLREIQDFIMSKDNWKRFQQIFLNKEALMQKFNQLAELRNSIRHSRSADDIVRKEGEASIIWFKKSMKQ' A
#
# COMPACT_ATOMS: atom_id res chain seq x y z
N MET A 1 -23.88 7.93 5.05
CA MET A 1 -23.28 8.09 3.71
C MET A 1 -22.02 7.22 3.68
N CYS A 2 -22.12 6.07 3.02
CA CYS A 2 -21.18 4.96 3.13
C CYS A 2 -19.89 5.23 2.33
N VAL A 3 -18.88 5.82 2.99
CA VAL A 3 -17.52 5.96 2.46
C VAL A 3 -16.73 4.65 2.40
N TRP A 4 -17.27 3.55 2.97
CA TRP A 4 -16.63 2.24 2.99
C TRP A 4 -16.60 1.54 1.62
N GLY A 5 -17.61 1.76 0.77
CA GLY A 5 -17.75 1.04 -0.51
C GLY A 5 -16.88 1.55 -1.66
N LEU A 6 -16.45 2.83 -1.63
CA LEU A 6 -15.58 3.38 -2.68
C LEU A 6 -14.14 2.83 -2.59
N LEU A 7 -13.70 2.44 -1.39
CA LEU A 7 -12.41 1.77 -1.19
C LEU A 7 -12.44 0.28 -1.57
N GLU A 8 -13.63 -0.33 -1.67
CA GLU A 8 -13.76 -1.73 -2.11
C GLU A 8 -13.47 -1.88 -3.62
N PHE A 9 -13.59 -0.79 -4.39
CA PHE A 9 -13.34 -0.76 -5.84
C PHE A 9 -12.05 -0.06 -6.25
N PHE A 10 -11.36 0.64 -5.35
CA PHE A 10 -10.05 1.21 -5.66
C PHE A 10 -9.00 0.11 -5.61
N ASP A 11 -8.39 -0.20 -6.76
CA ASP A 11 -7.27 -1.14 -6.75
C ASP A 11 -6.05 -0.49 -6.07
N LEU A 12 -5.26 -1.30 -5.35
CA LEU A 12 -4.05 -0.81 -4.70
C LEU A 12 -3.10 -0.13 -5.70
N ARG A 13 -3.13 -0.56 -6.97
CA ARG A 13 -2.37 0.08 -8.05
C ARG A 13 -2.89 1.46 -8.40
N GLU A 14 -4.20 1.68 -8.44
CA GLU A 14 -4.76 2.99 -8.76
C GLU A 14 -4.39 4.02 -7.68
N ILE A 15 -4.40 3.61 -6.40
CA ILE A 15 -3.92 4.44 -5.29
C ILE A 15 -2.42 4.75 -5.46
N GLN A 16 -1.63 3.73 -5.78
CA GLN A 16 -0.20 3.89 -6.01
C GLN A 16 0.08 4.86 -7.16
N ASP A 17 -0.53 4.69 -8.32
CA ASP A 17 -0.38 5.55 -9.50
C ASP A 17 -0.80 6.98 -9.20
N PHE A 18 -1.93 7.16 -8.49
CA PHE A 18 -2.39 8.47 -8.07
C PHE A 18 -1.35 9.21 -7.22
N ILE A 19 -0.78 8.53 -6.21
CA ILE A 19 0.25 9.08 -5.32
C ILE A 19 1.56 9.35 -6.07
N MET A 20 1.94 8.46 -6.99
CA MET A 20 3.22 8.51 -7.72
C MET A 20 3.23 9.49 -8.90
N SER A 21 2.05 9.94 -9.34
CA SER A 21 1.90 10.94 -10.40
C SER A 21 2.74 12.19 -10.12
N LYS A 22 3.26 12.82 -11.19
CA LYS A 22 4.27 13.90 -11.07
C LYS A 22 3.77 15.09 -10.25
N ASP A 23 2.50 15.44 -10.39
CA ASP A 23 1.86 16.55 -9.68
C ASP A 23 1.66 16.24 -8.20
N ASN A 24 1.22 15.03 -7.88
CA ASN A 24 0.95 14.64 -6.49
C ASN A 24 2.23 14.27 -5.73
N TRP A 25 3.21 13.69 -6.41
CA TRP A 25 4.44 13.22 -5.76
C TRP A 25 5.17 14.34 -5.02
N LYS A 26 5.15 15.59 -5.52
CA LYS A 26 5.77 16.72 -4.83
C LYS A 26 5.27 16.89 -3.39
N ARG A 27 3.99 16.60 -3.15
CA ARG A 27 3.36 16.64 -1.83
C ARG A 27 3.66 15.38 -1.02
N PHE A 28 3.57 14.22 -1.66
CA PHE A 28 3.77 12.93 -1.00
C PHE A 28 5.23 12.57 -0.72
N GLN A 29 6.19 13.19 -1.42
CA GLN A 29 7.62 13.00 -1.21
C GLN A 29 8.02 13.44 0.20
N GLN A 30 7.39 14.46 0.76
CA GLN A 30 7.68 14.89 2.14
C GLN A 30 7.25 13.85 3.17
N ILE A 31 6.26 13.02 2.84
CA ILE A 31 5.70 11.99 3.74
C ILE A 31 6.45 10.67 3.56
N PHE A 32 6.66 10.23 2.32
CA PHE A 32 7.18 8.90 2.00
C PHE A 32 8.66 8.89 1.62
N LEU A 33 9.25 10.05 1.33
CA LEU A 33 10.66 10.31 1.00
C LEU A 33 11.17 9.64 -0.29
N ASN A 34 10.92 8.34 -0.47
CA ASN A 34 11.42 7.53 -1.57
C ASN A 34 10.26 6.85 -2.33
N LYS A 35 10.21 7.07 -3.66
CA LYS A 35 9.23 6.46 -4.58
C LYS A 35 9.36 4.94 -4.63
N GLU A 36 10.58 4.43 -4.68
CA GLU A 36 10.86 3.00 -4.82
C GLU A 36 10.43 2.26 -3.56
N ALA A 37 10.72 2.84 -2.39
CA ALA A 37 10.26 2.31 -1.11
C ALA A 37 8.73 2.26 -1.06
N LEU A 38 8.04 3.33 -1.49
CA LEU A 38 6.58 3.35 -1.54
C LEU A 38 6.04 2.24 -2.47
N MET A 39 6.59 2.11 -3.67
CA MET A 39 6.21 1.08 -4.65
C MET A 39 6.39 -0.34 -4.08
N GLN A 40 7.53 -0.61 -3.43
CA GLN A 40 7.78 -1.90 -2.80
C GLN A 40 6.75 -2.21 -1.69
N LYS A 41 6.37 -1.22 -0.89
CA LYS A 41 5.40 -1.38 0.19
C LYS A 41 3.98 -1.65 -0.34
N PHE A 42 3.61 -1.02 -1.45
CA PHE A 42 2.35 -1.33 -2.14
C PHE A 42 2.35 -2.75 -2.72
N ASN A 43 3.46 -3.20 -3.32
CA ASN A 43 3.58 -4.57 -3.82
C ASN A 43 3.42 -5.61 -2.70
N GLN A 44 4.14 -5.43 -1.59
CA GLN A 44 4.06 -6.32 -0.42
C GLN A 44 2.63 -6.39 0.16
N LEU A 45 1.91 -5.25 0.17
CA LEU A 45 0.52 -5.21 0.59
C LEU A 45 -0.42 -5.92 -0.40
N ALA A 46 -0.18 -5.78 -1.70
CA ALA A 46 -0.96 -6.45 -2.75
C ALA A 46 -0.77 -7.97 -2.72
N GLU A 47 0.46 -8.45 -2.50
CA GLU A 47 0.76 -9.87 -2.34
C GLU A 47 0.10 -10.47 -1.10
N LEU A 48 0.12 -9.75 0.03
CA LEU A 48 -0.61 -10.14 1.23
C LEU A 48 -2.12 -10.25 0.96
N ARG A 49 -2.71 -9.22 0.33
CA ARG A 49 -4.14 -9.19 -0.03
C ARG A 49 -4.52 -10.36 -0.96
N ASN A 50 -3.71 -10.61 -1.99
CA ASN A 50 -3.94 -11.68 -2.94
C ASN A 50 -3.86 -13.06 -2.27
N SER A 51 -2.90 -13.25 -1.36
CA SER A 51 -2.77 -14.51 -0.62
C SER A 51 -3.99 -14.79 0.25
N ILE A 52 -4.51 -13.77 0.96
CA ILE A 52 -5.74 -13.89 1.75
C ILE A 52 -6.95 -14.19 0.85
N ARG A 53 -7.08 -13.47 -0.28
CA ARG A 53 -8.21 -13.61 -1.22
C ARG A 53 -8.28 -15.01 -1.84
N HIS A 54 -7.15 -15.59 -2.18
CA HIS A 54 -7.09 -16.91 -2.84
C HIS A 54 -7.03 -18.07 -1.85
N SER A 55 -7.14 -17.82 -0.54
CA SER A 55 -7.04 -18.82 0.54
C SER A 55 -5.84 -19.76 0.39
N ARG A 56 -4.77 -19.26 -0.26
CA ARG A 56 -3.48 -19.95 -0.28
C ARG A 56 -2.81 -19.62 1.04
N SER A 57 -2.10 -20.59 1.64
CA SER A 57 -1.20 -20.28 2.74
C SER A 57 -0.21 -19.23 2.24
N ALA A 58 -0.39 -17.99 2.68
CA ALA A 58 0.61 -16.97 2.49
C ALA A 58 1.86 -17.48 3.19
N ASP A 59 2.99 -17.57 2.48
CA ASP A 59 4.26 -17.89 3.13
C ASP A 59 4.48 -16.93 4.30
N ASP A 60 5.06 -17.41 5.39
CA ASP A 60 5.36 -16.58 6.57
C ASP A 60 6.15 -15.32 6.22
N ILE A 61 6.95 -15.39 5.14
CA ILE A 61 7.68 -14.26 4.56
C ILE A 61 6.70 -13.21 4.03
N VAL A 62 5.78 -13.58 3.13
CA VAL A 62 4.77 -12.67 2.55
C VAL A 62 3.92 -12.03 3.65
N ARG A 63 3.56 -12.82 4.68
CA ARG A 63 2.82 -12.31 5.83
C ARG A 63 3.60 -11.23 6.57
N LYS A 64 4.84 -11.51 6.95
CA LYS A 64 5.68 -10.56 7.70
C LYS A 64 6.03 -9.32 6.88
N GLU A 65 6.27 -9.46 5.58
CA GLU A 65 6.53 -8.33 4.69
C GLU A 65 5.31 -7.43 4.51
N GLY A 66 4.12 -8.02 4.38
CA GLY A 66 2.86 -7.27 4.34
C GLY A 66 2.57 -6.56 5.66
N GLU A 67 2.75 -7.23 6.80
CA GLU A 67 2.62 -6.63 8.13
C GLU A 67 3.61 -5.47 8.34
N ALA A 68 4.88 -5.66 7.96
CA ALA A 68 5.89 -4.61 7.99
C ALA A 68 5.51 -3.41 7.11
N SER A 69 4.87 -3.66 5.97
CA SER A 69 4.38 -2.60 5.07
C SER A 69 3.27 -1.77 5.72
N ILE A 70 2.32 -2.42 6.39
CA ILE A 70 1.25 -1.74 7.13
C ILE A 70 1.83 -0.87 8.25
N ILE A 71 2.81 -1.39 9.01
CA ILE A 71 3.48 -0.63 10.07
C ILE A 71 4.22 0.58 9.49
N TRP A 72 4.90 0.40 8.36
CA TRP A 72 5.60 1.47 7.66
C TRP A 72 4.64 2.59 7.23
N PHE A 73 3.50 2.26 6.58
CA PHE A 73 2.51 3.26 6.20
C PHE A 73 1.96 4.04 7.40
N LYS A 74 1.66 3.33 8.50
CA LYS A 74 1.22 3.97 9.75
C LYS A 74 2.26 4.93 10.33
N LYS A 75 3.55 4.59 10.24
CA LYS A 75 4.64 5.45 10.69
C LYS A 75 4.80 6.67 9.80
N SER A 76 4.76 6.49 8.49
CA SER A 76 4.92 7.58 7.52
C SER A 76 3.78 8.60 7.58
N MET A 77 2.54 8.16 7.85
CA MET A 77 1.35 9.04 7.92
C MET A 77 1.12 9.70 9.30
N LYS A 78 1.88 9.33 10.34
CA LYS A 78 1.75 9.90 11.70
C LYS A 78 2.68 11.11 11.95
N GLN A 79 3.35 11.61 10.91
CA GLN A 79 4.19 12.81 10.99
C GLN A 79 3.35 14.10 10.93
#